data_AF-A0A0M3K093-F1
#
_entry.id   AF-A0A0M3K093-F1
#
_cell.length_a   1.000
_cell.length_b   1.000
_cell.length_c   1.000
_cell.angle_alpha   90.00
_cell.angle_beta   90.00
_cell.angle_gamma   90.00
#
_symmetry.space_group_name_H-M   'P 1'
#
loop_
_entity.id
_entity.type
_entity.pdbx_description
1 polymer ?
#
loop_
_entity_poly.entity_id
_entity_poly.type
_entity_poly.pdbx_seq_one_letter_code
_entity_poly.pdbx_strand_id
1 'polypeptide(L)'
;MQRSKVRAIVLEDYFNKIVYPMNSQIVAGIQPLQNLGNVSVIAKLCGNPEIGKAYAKKSIEDGLQKLEQILEKTSGKYAFGDSITMADVCIVPQVYNAIRFGVNMDAYPVIKRIDASLQDIDAIKKSHPSQQPDAVNQ
;
A
#
# COMPACT_ATOMS: atom_id res chain seq x y z
N MET A 1 0.30 -27.00 36.28
CA MET A 1 0.26 -26.94 34.80
C MET A 1 -1.05 -26.28 34.36
N GLN A 2 -1.12 -24.95 34.30
CA GLN A 2 -2.22 -24.21 33.63
C GLN A 2 -1.83 -22.73 33.43
N ARG A 3 -1.23 -22.42 32.27
CA ARG A 3 -1.02 -21.04 31.78
C ARG A 3 -1.06 -21.07 30.24
N SER A 4 -2.23 -21.06 29.61
CA SER A 4 -2.29 -21.09 28.13
C SER A 4 -3.63 -20.66 27.48
N LYS A 5 -4.36 -19.69 28.01
CA LYS A 5 -5.55 -19.15 27.28
C LYS A 5 -5.69 -17.63 27.18
N VAL A 6 -4.93 -16.82 27.94
CA VAL A 6 -5.07 -15.35 27.89
C VAL A 6 -4.20 -14.69 26.80
N ARG A 7 -3.21 -15.40 26.24
CA ARG A 7 -2.24 -14.82 25.29
C ARG A 7 -2.76 -14.67 23.85
N ALA A 8 -3.78 -15.44 23.45
CA ALA A 8 -4.31 -15.44 22.09
C ALA A 8 -5.23 -14.23 21.80
N ILE A 9 -6.10 -13.87 22.75
CA ILE A 9 -7.05 -12.73 22.59
C ILE A 9 -6.29 -11.41 22.42
N VAL A 10 -5.19 -11.23 23.16
CA VAL A 10 -4.38 -10.00 23.06
C VAL A 10 -3.68 -9.89 21.69
N LEU A 11 -3.21 -11.00 21.11
CA LEU A 11 -2.54 -10.96 19.81
C LEU A 11 -3.51 -10.67 18.65
N GLU A 12 -4.73 -11.23 18.65
CA GLU A 12 -5.77 -10.88 17.67
C GLU A 12 -6.21 -9.41 17.79
N ASP A 13 -6.40 -8.91 19.01
CA ASP A 13 -6.80 -7.52 19.24
C ASP A 13 -5.72 -6.51 18.81
N TYR A 14 -4.45 -6.80 19.09
CA TYR A 14 -3.34 -5.93 18.67
C TYR A 14 -3.11 -5.99 17.16
N PHE A 15 -3.19 -7.18 16.57
CA PHE A 15 -3.11 -7.36 15.12
C PHE A 15 -4.20 -6.55 14.41
N ASN A 16 -5.45 -6.63 14.86
CA ASN A 16 -6.54 -5.86 14.30
C ASN A 16 -6.37 -4.35 14.53
N LYS A 17 -5.90 -3.91 15.70
CA LYS A 17 -5.71 -2.47 15.98
C LYS A 17 -4.58 -1.82 15.19
N ILE A 18 -3.65 -2.61 14.61
CA ILE A 18 -2.47 -2.09 13.92
C ILE A 18 -2.54 -2.34 12.41
N VAL A 19 -2.86 -3.57 11.99
CA VAL A 19 -2.91 -3.94 10.57
C VAL A 19 -4.13 -3.33 9.87
N TYR A 20 -5.29 -3.26 10.54
CA TYR A 20 -6.49 -2.67 9.93
C TYR A 20 -6.32 -1.18 9.61
N PRO A 21 -5.78 -0.32 10.49
CA PRO A 21 -5.49 1.07 10.13
C PRO A 21 -4.51 1.22 8.97
N MET A 22 -3.47 0.38 8.86
CA MET A 22 -2.56 0.42 7.71
C MET A 22 -3.28 0.10 6.41
N ASN A 23 -4.09 -0.96 6.42
CA ASN A 23 -4.91 -1.32 5.27
C ASN A 23 -5.90 -0.19 4.91
N SER A 24 -6.60 0.35 5.90
CA SER A 24 -7.53 1.47 5.72
C SER A 24 -6.84 2.71 5.14
N GLN A 25 -5.60 3.01 5.56
CA GLN A 25 -4.82 4.11 5.00
C GLN A 25 -4.61 3.95 3.50
N ILE A 26 -4.41 2.72 3.00
CA ILE A 26 -4.27 2.46 1.56
C ILE A 26 -5.62 2.45 0.87
N VAL A 27 -6.54 1.59 1.34
CA VAL A 27 -7.81 1.27 0.66
C VAL A 27 -8.82 2.42 0.72
N ALA A 28 -8.83 3.20 1.80
CA ALA A 28 -9.72 4.34 1.96
C ALA A 28 -8.98 5.68 1.83
N GLY A 29 -7.75 5.75 2.35
CA GLY A 29 -6.98 7.00 2.44
C GLY A 29 -6.19 7.38 1.19
N ILE A 30 -5.87 6.43 0.28
CA ILE A 30 -5.06 6.70 -0.91
C ILE A 30 -5.80 6.29 -2.17
N GLN A 31 -6.10 5.00 -2.33
CA GLN A 31 -6.57 4.42 -3.58
C GLN A 31 -7.81 5.12 -4.14
N PRO A 32 -8.84 5.49 -3.34
CA PRO A 32 -10.01 6.17 -3.88
C PRO A 32 -9.68 7.58 -4.37
N LEU A 33 -8.70 8.28 -3.79
CA LEU A 33 -8.31 9.61 -4.23
C LEU A 33 -7.55 9.56 -5.56
N GLN A 34 -6.65 8.58 -5.72
CA GLN A 34 -5.86 8.42 -6.94
C GLN A 34 -6.53 7.59 -8.05
N ASN A 35 -7.77 7.12 -7.87
CA ASN A 35 -8.42 6.29 -8.87
C ASN A 35 -8.63 7.07 -10.19
N LEU A 36 -8.57 6.38 -11.33
CA LEU A 36 -8.64 7.03 -12.65
C LEU A 36 -9.95 7.78 -12.90
N GLY A 37 -11.06 7.38 -12.28
CA GLY A 37 -12.34 8.08 -12.34
C GLY A 37 -12.25 9.46 -11.69
N ASN A 38 -11.76 9.53 -10.46
CA ASN A 38 -11.57 10.79 -9.72
C ASN A 38 -10.52 11.68 -10.39
N VAL A 39 -9.41 11.10 -10.84
CA VAL A 39 -8.39 11.81 -11.61
C VAL A 39 -8.98 12.43 -12.89
N SER A 40 -9.80 11.69 -13.62
CA SER A 40 -10.50 12.18 -14.81
C SER A 40 -11.50 13.28 -14.47
N VAL A 41 -12.25 13.16 -13.38
CA VAL A 41 -13.21 14.21 -12.95
C VAL A 41 -12.47 15.51 -12.64
N ILE A 42 -11.39 15.45 -11.88
CA ILE A 42 -10.58 16.64 -11.53
C ILE A 42 -9.96 17.26 -12.77
N ALA A 43 -9.39 16.45 -13.66
CA ALA A 43 -8.86 16.92 -14.94
C ALA A 43 -9.91 17.68 -15.77
N LYS A 44 -11.14 17.17 -15.84
CA LYS A 44 -12.24 17.80 -16.57
C LYS A 44 -12.70 19.11 -15.92
N LEU A 45 -12.89 19.11 -14.60
CA LEU A 45 -13.32 20.31 -13.86
C LEU A 45 -12.31 21.45 -13.97
N CYS A 46 -11.01 21.13 -14.02
CA CYS A 46 -9.95 22.12 -14.15
C CYS A 46 -9.53 22.39 -15.61
N GLY A 47 -10.10 21.69 -16.59
CA GLY A 47 -9.74 21.84 -18.02
C GLY A 47 -8.30 21.45 -18.37
N ASN A 48 -7.61 20.70 -17.51
CA ASN A 48 -6.21 20.33 -17.69
C ASN A 48 -5.92 18.91 -17.17
N PRO A 49 -5.56 17.94 -18.04
CA PRO A 49 -5.20 16.58 -17.66
C PRO A 49 -4.08 16.46 -16.63
N GLU A 50 -3.10 17.37 -16.68
CA GLU A 50 -1.94 17.34 -15.78
C GLU A 50 -2.31 17.67 -14.33
N ILE A 51 -3.38 18.45 -14.11
CA ILE A 51 -3.89 18.74 -12.76
C ILE A 51 -4.45 17.46 -12.12
N GLY A 52 -5.15 16.62 -12.88
CA GLY A 52 -5.63 15.32 -12.37
C GLY A 52 -4.49 14.41 -11.95
N LYS A 53 -3.42 14.33 -12.76
CA LYS A 53 -2.21 13.55 -12.42
C LYS A 53 -1.48 14.11 -11.20
N ALA A 54 -1.34 15.43 -11.12
CA ALA A 54 -0.72 16.10 -9.98
C ALA A 54 -1.51 15.85 -8.68
N TYR A 55 -2.85 15.88 -8.76
CA TYR A 55 -3.71 15.53 -7.64
C TYR A 55 -3.53 14.07 -7.18
N ALA A 56 -3.46 13.12 -8.13
CA ALA A 56 -3.19 11.72 -7.82
C ALA A 56 -1.86 11.57 -7.10
N LYS A 57 -0.78 12.10 -7.69
CA LYS A 57 0.57 12.07 -7.13
C LYS A 57 0.60 12.63 -5.71
N LYS A 58 0.01 13.81 -5.49
CA LYS A 58 -0.03 14.45 -4.18
C LYS A 58 -0.81 13.62 -3.14
N SER A 59 -1.95 13.05 -3.55
CA SER A 59 -2.76 12.18 -2.67
C SER A 59 -1.99 10.92 -2.25
N ILE A 60 -1.20 10.34 -3.16
CA ILE A 60 -0.32 9.21 -2.86
C ILE A 60 0.77 9.64 -1.89
N GLU A 61 1.49 10.74 -2.19
CA GLU A 61 2.59 11.24 -1.34
C GLU A 61 2.13 11.48 0.11
N ASP A 62 0.97 12.12 0.29
CA ASP A 62 0.41 12.42 1.61
C ASP A 62 0.03 11.16 2.38
N GLY A 63 -0.50 10.14 1.69
CA GLY A 63 -0.87 8.89 2.32
C GLY A 63 0.32 7.97 2.60
N LEU A 64 1.29 7.90 1.69
CA LEU A 64 2.53 7.15 1.90
C LEU A 64 3.34 7.75 3.06
N GLN A 65 3.37 9.08 3.20
CA GLN A 65 4.04 9.72 4.33
C GLN A 65 3.47 9.27 5.68
N LYS A 66 2.15 9.11 5.79
CA LYS A 66 1.49 8.62 7.00
C LYS A 66 1.73 7.13 7.21
N LEU A 67 1.65 6.34 6.14
CA LEU A 67 1.89 4.90 6.19
C LEU A 67 3.34 4.59 6.59
N GLU A 68 4.31 5.31 6.06
CA GLU A 68 5.73 5.20 6.39
C GLU A 68 5.97 5.37 7.89
N GLN A 69 5.39 6.42 8.50
CA GLN A 69 5.49 6.67 9.95
C GLN A 69 4.88 5.57 10.81
N ILE A 70 3.85 4.87 10.30
CA ILE A 70 3.26 3.72 10.98
C ILE A 70 4.19 2.51 10.86
N LEU A 71 4.73 2.27 9.67
CA LEU A 71 5.60 1.14 9.37
C LEU A 71 6.97 1.24 10.06
N GLU A 72 7.50 2.44 10.26
CA GLU A 72 8.70 2.67 11.08
C GLU A 72 8.60 2.04 12.48
N LYS A 73 7.39 1.95 13.03
CA LYS A 73 7.14 1.46 14.40
C LYS A 73 6.72 0.00 14.46
N THR A 74 6.32 -0.58 13.32
CA THR A 74 5.56 -1.83 13.29
C THR A 74 6.15 -2.88 12.36
N SER A 75 6.90 -2.46 11.33
CA SER A 75 7.47 -3.36 10.34
C SER A 75 8.64 -4.17 10.90
N GLY A 76 8.74 -5.43 10.46
CA GLY A 76 9.94 -6.25 10.54
C GLY A 76 10.42 -6.53 9.12
N LYS A 77 10.47 -7.81 8.75
CA LYS A 77 10.63 -8.22 7.34
C LYS A 77 9.47 -7.73 6.46
N TYR A 78 8.25 -7.72 6.98
CA TYR A 78 7.03 -7.30 6.29
C TYR A 78 6.35 -6.13 7.05
N ALA A 79 5.14 -5.74 6.66
CA ALA A 79 4.41 -4.62 7.24
C ALA A 79 4.18 -4.73 8.75
N PHE A 80 4.10 -5.96 9.28
CA PHE A 80 3.97 -6.21 10.72
C PHE A 80 4.82 -7.39 11.16
N GLY A 81 5.99 -7.11 11.74
CA GLY A 81 6.97 -8.13 12.08
C GLY A 81 7.41 -8.95 10.85
N ASP A 82 7.52 -10.27 11.01
CA ASP A 82 8.06 -11.17 9.99
C ASP A 82 7.00 -12.06 9.30
N SER A 83 5.72 -11.76 9.51
CA SER A 83 4.59 -12.45 8.88
C SER A 83 3.89 -11.56 7.86
N ILE A 84 3.49 -12.14 6.72
CA ILE A 84 2.70 -11.44 5.71
C ILE A 84 1.28 -11.21 6.25
N THR A 85 0.75 -10.03 6.00
CA THR A 85 -0.57 -9.58 6.43
C THR A 85 -1.37 -8.97 5.28
N MET A 86 -2.62 -8.58 5.53
CA MET A 86 -3.41 -7.84 4.55
C MET A 86 -2.77 -6.48 4.18
N ALA A 87 -2.01 -5.85 5.09
CA ALA A 87 -1.31 -4.61 4.78
C ALA A 87 -0.30 -4.81 3.63
N ASP A 88 0.44 -5.91 3.64
CA ASP A 88 1.40 -6.26 2.58
C ASP A 88 0.73 -6.45 1.22
N VAL A 89 -0.41 -7.14 1.21
CA VAL A 89 -1.24 -7.35 0.00
C VAL A 89 -1.68 -6.01 -0.59
N CYS A 90 -1.93 -4.99 0.23
CA CYS A 90 -2.31 -3.66 -0.22
C CYS A 90 -1.11 -2.76 -0.57
N ILE A 91 0.05 -2.96 0.07
CA ILE A 91 1.27 -2.20 -0.20
C ILE A 91 1.76 -2.43 -1.63
N VAL A 92 1.86 -3.69 -2.08
CA VAL A 92 2.40 -4.04 -3.41
C VAL A 92 1.72 -3.27 -4.56
N PRO A 93 0.39 -3.35 -4.74
CA PRO A 93 -0.27 -2.60 -5.81
C PRO A 93 -0.25 -1.08 -5.58
N GLN A 94 -0.16 -0.62 -4.32
CA GLN A 94 -0.06 0.80 -4.01
C GLN A 94 1.30 1.39 -4.38
N VAL A 95 2.40 0.63 -4.18
CA VAL A 95 3.75 1.02 -4.64
C VAL A 95 3.81 1.04 -6.16
N TYR A 96 3.23 0.04 -6.84
CA TYR A 96 3.10 0.05 -8.30
C TYR A 96 2.41 1.33 -8.80
N ASN A 97 1.28 1.71 -8.19
CA ASN A 97 0.58 2.94 -8.55
C ASN A 97 1.39 4.21 -8.23
N ALA A 98 2.10 4.25 -7.10
CA ALA A 98 2.97 5.37 -6.76
C ALA A 98 4.03 5.62 -7.83
N ILE A 99 4.70 4.55 -8.29
CA ILE A 99 5.67 4.61 -9.39
C ILE A 99 5.00 5.08 -10.68
N ARG A 100 3.82 4.53 -11.02
CA ARG A 100 3.06 4.91 -12.22
C ARG A 100 2.66 6.39 -12.25
N PHE A 101 2.39 6.99 -11.09
CA PHE A 101 2.09 8.42 -10.95
C PHE A 101 3.34 9.29 -10.71
N GLY A 102 4.54 8.73 -10.79
CA GLY A 102 5.80 9.46 -10.71
C GLY A 102 6.16 9.94 -9.30
N VAL A 103 5.72 9.22 -8.27
CA VAL A 103 6.15 9.45 -6.87
C VAL A 103 7.59 8.97 -6.69
N ASN A 104 8.42 9.77 -5.99
CA ASN A 104 9.77 9.35 -5.64
C ASN A 104 9.75 8.42 -4.43
N MET A 105 9.91 7.11 -4.67
CA MET A 105 9.89 6.10 -3.61
C MET A 105 11.11 6.13 -2.68
N ASP A 106 12.17 6.87 -3.02
CA ASP A 106 13.32 7.05 -2.12
C ASP A 106 12.97 7.87 -0.87
N ALA A 107 11.86 8.62 -0.89
CA ALA A 107 11.31 9.31 0.28
C ALA A 107 10.63 8.35 1.29
N TYR A 108 10.41 7.08 0.92
CA TYR A 108 9.69 6.09 1.71
C TYR A 108 10.51 4.79 1.86
N PRO A 109 11.68 4.84 2.52
CA PRO A 109 12.63 3.73 2.56
C PRO A 109 12.09 2.44 3.22
N VAL A 110 11.20 2.54 4.21
CA VAL A 110 10.58 1.39 4.86
C VAL A 110 9.59 0.71 3.92
N ILE A 111 8.68 1.47 3.31
CA ILE A 111 7.75 0.93 2.30
C ILE A 111 8.54 0.28 1.14
N LYS A 112 9.59 0.95 0.66
CA LYS A 112 10.45 0.43 -0.41
C LYS A 112 11.13 -0.89 -0.03
N ARG A 113 11.63 -1.02 1.20
CA ARG A 113 12.23 -2.28 1.73
C ARG A 113 11.21 -3.40 1.79
N ILE A 114 10.00 -3.11 2.28
CA ILE A 114 8.93 -4.09 2.43
C ILE A 114 8.49 -4.58 1.05
N ASP A 115 8.22 -3.68 0.10
CA ASP A 115 7.88 -4.05 -1.27
C ASP A 115 8.96 -4.93 -1.89
N ALA A 116 10.24 -4.54 -1.81
CA ALA A 116 11.35 -5.36 -2.30
C ALA A 116 11.36 -6.78 -1.67
N SER A 117 11.05 -6.90 -0.39
CA SER A 117 10.97 -8.19 0.31
C SER A 117 9.77 -9.03 -0.13
N LEU A 118 8.67 -8.39 -0.54
CA LEU A 118 7.47 -9.04 -1.07
C LEU A 118 7.64 -9.48 -2.53
N GLN A 119 8.42 -8.74 -3.31
CA GLN A 119 8.72 -9.07 -4.72
C GLN A 119 9.47 -10.40 -4.87
N ASP A 120 10.08 -10.94 -3.81
CA ASP A 120 10.71 -12.28 -3.84
C ASP A 120 9.70 -13.44 -3.82
N ILE A 121 8.44 -13.18 -3.45
CA ILE A 121 7.40 -14.19 -3.29
C ILE A 121 6.76 -14.52 -4.64
N ASP A 122 6.78 -15.79 -5.04
CA ASP A 122 6.26 -16.23 -6.34
C ASP A 122 4.78 -15.87 -6.57
N ALA A 123 3.96 -15.92 -5.52
CA ALA A 123 2.55 -15.51 -5.62
C ALA A 123 2.41 -14.02 -5.98
N ILE A 124 3.27 -13.16 -5.42
CA ILE A 124 3.29 -11.73 -5.71
C ILE A 124 3.78 -11.48 -7.13
N LYS A 125 4.89 -12.11 -7.55
CA LYS A 125 5.40 -12.04 -8.93
C LYS A 125 4.34 -12.42 -9.96
N LYS A 126 3.62 -13.52 -9.72
CA LYS A 126 2.54 -14.00 -10.60
C LYS A 126 1.32 -13.08 -10.61
N SER A 127 1.08 -12.32 -9.55
CA SER A 127 0.00 -11.31 -9.49
C SER A 127 0.34 -9.98 -10.15
N HIS A 128 1.57 -9.79 -10.64
CA HIS A 128 1.96 -8.56 -11.30
C HIS A 128 1.03 -8.26 -12.49
N PRO A 129 0.59 -7.01 -12.71
CA PRO A 129 -0.35 -6.68 -13.78
C PRO A 129 0.10 -7.14 -15.17
N SER A 130 1.40 -7.12 -15.46
CA SER A 130 1.95 -7.58 -16.76
C SER A 130 1.94 -9.09 -16.96
N GLN A 131 1.61 -9.88 -15.93
CA GLN A 131 1.56 -11.34 -15.97
C GLN A 131 0.12 -11.87 -16.06
N GLN A 132 -0.87 -10.97 -16.15
CA GLN A 132 -2.27 -11.36 -16.20
C GLN A 132 -2.71 -11.65 -17.64
N PRO A 133 -3.68 -12.56 -17.88
CA PRO A 133 -4.14 -12.91 -19.23
C PRO A 133 -4.72 -11.74 -20.03
N ASP A 134 -5.23 -10.72 -19.35
CA ASP A 134 -5.80 -9.49 -19.93
C ASP A 134 -4.76 -8.37 -20.08
N ALA A 135 -3.51 -8.60 -19.71
CA ALA A 135 -2.44 -7.65 -19.94
C ALA A 135 -2.26 -7.42 -21.44
N VAL A 136 -2.59 -6.21 -21.91
CA VAL A 136 -2.21 -5.77 -23.25
C VAL A 136 -0.68 -5.77 -23.28
N ASN A 137 -0.08 -6.52 -24.21
CA ASN A 137 1.38 -6.58 -24.40
C ASN A 137 1.95 -5.16 -24.31
N GLN A 138 2.71 -4.87 -23.25
CA GLN A 138 3.35 -3.57 -23.03
C GLN A 138 4.49 -3.34 -24.00
#